data_AF-A0A820QIS3-F1
#
_entry.id   AF-A0A820QIS3-F1
#
_cell.length_a   1.000
_cell.length_b   1.000
_cell.length_c   1.000
_cell.angle_alpha   90.00
_cell.angle_beta   90.00
_cell.angle_gamma   90.00
#
_symmetry.space_group_name_H-M   'P 1'
#
loop_
_entity.id
_entity.type
_entity.pdbx_description
1 polymer ?
#
loop_
_entity_poly.entity_id
_entity_poly.type
_entity_poly.pdbx_seq_one_letter_code
_entity_poly.pdbx_strand_id
1 'polypeptide(L)'
;RIQGNSCPGTVLPNDTVNDYDNNEAHSSMAGVNMWPNDQGFNYDTDCVLIKGFKTYKTWYYGLYINTEHNIIIDSCQIADSSVGIFTIVLGPLCN
;
A
#
# COMPACT_ATOMS: atom_id res chain seq x y z
N ARG A 1 0.53 -0.51 9.67
CA ARG A 1 -0.27 0.24 8.69
C ARG A 1 0.68 1.20 8.00
N ILE A 2 0.81 1.07 6.69
CA ILE A 2 1.76 1.84 5.90
C ILE A 2 0.93 2.81 5.07
N GLN A 3 1.12 4.11 5.24
CA GLN A 3 0.37 5.13 4.50
C GLN A 3 0.99 5.41 3.12
N GLY A 4 2.11 4.75 2.78
CA GLY A 4 2.87 4.99 1.55
C GLY A 4 3.37 6.44 1.43
N ASN A 5 4.17 6.70 0.40
CA ASN A 5 4.56 8.07 0.05
C ASN A 5 3.62 8.62 -1.02
N SER A 6 3.55 9.93 -1.19
CA SER A 6 2.98 10.51 -2.41
C SER A 6 3.76 10.05 -3.64
N CYS A 7 3.05 9.85 -4.75
CA CYS A 7 3.72 9.58 -6.02
C CYS A 7 4.57 10.78 -6.49
N PRO A 8 5.61 10.54 -7.31
CA PRO A 8 6.38 11.61 -7.91
C PRO A 8 5.46 12.57 -8.70
N GLY A 9 5.53 13.86 -8.40
CA GLY A 9 4.73 14.89 -9.06
C GLY A 9 3.36 15.17 -8.44
N THR A 10 2.94 14.44 -7.40
CA THR A 10 1.65 14.65 -6.69
C THR A 10 1.82 15.20 -5.28
N VAL A 11 2.94 15.87 -4.99
CA VAL A 11 3.27 16.39 -3.65
C VAL A 11 2.21 17.40 -3.21
N LEU A 12 1.45 17.06 -2.17
CA LEU A 12 0.46 17.97 -1.60
C LEU A 12 1.15 19.09 -0.79
N PRO A 13 0.54 20.29 -0.67
CA PRO A 13 1.15 21.44 0.01
C PRO A 13 1.52 21.21 1.48
N ASN A 14 1.00 20.14 2.10
CA ASN A 14 1.23 19.74 3.48
C ASN A 14 1.64 18.27 3.61
N ASP A 15 2.24 17.69 2.56
CA ASP A 15 2.77 16.33 2.61
C ASP A 15 3.97 16.29 3.56
N THR A 16 3.72 15.98 4.84
CA THR A 16 4.76 15.45 5.71
C THR A 16 5.17 14.13 5.09
N VAL A 17 6.27 14.14 4.34
CA VAL A 17 6.91 12.96 3.75
C VAL A 17 7.04 11.90 4.85
N ASN A 18 6.04 11.04 4.95
CA ASN A 18 6.03 9.92 5.86
C ASN A 18 6.79 8.83 5.13
N ASP A 19 8.13 8.93 5.10
CA ASP A 19 9.00 8.00 4.37
C ASP A 19 8.85 6.58 4.93
N TYR A 20 7.85 5.87 4.41
CA TYR A 20 7.67 4.45 4.63
C TYR A 20 8.39 3.69 3.51
N ASP A 21 9.64 4.04 3.19
CA ASP A 21 10.42 3.38 2.14
C ASP A 21 11.43 2.38 2.70
N ASN A 22 11.88 1.46 1.84
CA ASN A 22 12.97 0.51 2.15
C ASN A 22 12.78 -0.34 3.42
N ASN A 23 11.52 -0.56 3.82
CA ASN A 23 11.19 -1.32 5.02
C ASN A 23 11.19 -2.83 4.75
N GLU A 24 11.52 -3.59 5.78
CA GLU A 24 11.50 -5.05 5.76
C GLU A 24 10.36 -5.61 6.62
N ALA A 25 9.56 -6.52 6.07
CA ALA A 25 8.51 -7.23 6.81
C ALA A 25 8.55 -8.73 6.53
N HIS A 26 8.61 -9.55 7.59
CA HIS A 26 8.69 -11.00 7.44
C HIS A 26 7.98 -11.73 8.58
N SER A 27 7.74 -13.04 8.39
CA SER A 27 7.10 -13.90 9.41
C SER A 27 5.76 -13.35 9.93
N SER A 28 5.05 -12.60 9.09
CA SER A 28 3.82 -11.90 9.42
C SER A 28 2.61 -12.48 8.68
N MET A 29 1.41 -12.13 9.11
CA MET A 29 0.18 -12.51 8.40
C MET A 29 0.11 -11.88 7.00
N ALA A 30 0.47 -10.59 6.89
CA ALA A 30 0.69 -9.88 5.63
C ALA A 30 1.90 -8.93 5.78
N GLY A 31 2.65 -8.71 4.70
CA GLY A 31 3.83 -7.83 4.68
C GLY A 31 3.43 -6.35 4.62
N VAL A 32 3.18 -5.85 3.41
CA VAL A 32 2.58 -4.53 3.17
C VAL A 32 1.08 -4.71 2.92
N ASN A 33 0.25 -3.98 3.65
CA ASN A 33 -1.20 -4.02 3.48
C ASN A 33 -1.81 -2.63 3.26
N MET A 34 -2.63 -2.52 2.23
CA MET A 34 -3.51 -1.38 1.97
C MET A 34 -4.95 -1.87 1.90
N TRP A 35 -5.83 -1.26 2.69
CA TRP A 35 -7.24 -1.63 2.79
C TRP A 35 -8.15 -0.55 2.19
N PRO A 36 -9.35 -0.92 1.73
CA PRO A 36 -10.34 0.06 1.30
C PRO A 36 -10.76 0.91 2.51
N ASN A 37 -10.89 2.23 2.32
CA ASN A 37 -11.26 3.22 3.35
C ASN A 37 -10.30 3.29 4.55
N ASP A 38 -9.04 2.89 4.35
CA ASP A 38 -8.03 3.00 5.38
C ASP A 38 -7.80 4.49 5.69
N GLN A 39 -8.41 5.02 6.77
CA GLN A 39 -8.26 6.38 7.37
C GLN A 39 -6.82 6.93 7.48
N GLY A 40 -5.81 6.14 7.13
CA GLY A 40 -4.40 6.49 7.11
C GLY A 40 -3.98 7.06 5.76
N PHE A 41 -4.74 6.77 4.70
CA PHE A 41 -4.62 7.48 3.45
C PHE A 41 -5.49 8.72 3.55
N ASN A 42 -4.86 9.89 3.50
CA ASN A 42 -5.62 11.12 3.36
C ASN A 42 -6.25 11.07 1.97
N TYR A 43 -7.57 11.22 1.88
CA TYR A 43 -8.32 11.18 0.62
C TYR A 43 -7.84 12.19 -0.43
N ASP A 44 -6.98 13.13 -0.04
CA ASP A 44 -6.31 14.09 -0.91
C ASP A 44 -5.13 13.51 -1.72
N THR A 45 -4.64 12.30 -1.38
CA THR A 45 -3.56 11.64 -2.14
C THR A 45 -4.13 10.83 -3.31
N ASP A 46 -4.12 11.42 -4.51
CA ASP A 46 -4.55 10.77 -5.77
C ASP A 46 -3.70 9.55 -6.15
N CYS A 47 -2.50 9.41 -5.56
CA CYS A 47 -1.56 8.35 -5.88
C CYS A 47 -0.61 8.00 -4.71
N VAL A 48 -0.39 6.70 -4.51
CA VAL A 48 0.45 6.12 -3.45
C VAL A 48 1.67 5.41 -4.02
N LEU A 49 2.86 5.75 -3.53
CA LEU A 49 4.12 5.09 -3.83
C LEU A 49 4.52 4.12 -2.71
N ILE A 50 4.68 2.86 -3.06
CA ILE A 50 5.31 1.81 -2.24
C ILE A 50 6.68 1.52 -2.84
N LYS A 51 7.75 1.87 -2.12
CA LYS A 51 9.11 1.79 -2.64
C LYS A 51 10.06 1.00 -1.75
N GLY A 52 10.86 0.12 -2.36
CA GLY A 52 12.01 -0.52 -1.71
C GLY A 52 11.65 -1.60 -0.68
N PHE A 53 10.38 -1.99 -0.56
CA PHE A 53 9.97 -2.96 0.45
C PHE A 53 10.54 -4.34 0.19
N LYS A 54 11.04 -4.96 1.25
CA LYS A 54 11.39 -6.38 1.24
C LYS A 54 10.41 -7.15 2.10
N THR A 55 9.64 -8.04 1.49
CA THR A 55 8.73 -8.93 2.24
C THR A 55 8.99 -10.39 1.92
N TYR A 56 8.98 -11.23 2.95
CA TYR A 56 9.19 -12.65 2.77
C TYR A 56 8.61 -13.53 3.86
N LYS A 57 8.32 -14.79 3.51
CA LYS A 57 7.78 -15.80 4.43
C LYS A 57 6.54 -15.30 5.18
N THR A 58 5.66 -14.63 4.46
CA THR A 58 4.37 -14.17 4.99
C THR A 58 3.32 -15.27 4.83
N TRP A 59 2.37 -15.33 5.77
CA TRP A 59 1.37 -16.39 5.79
C TRP A 59 0.34 -16.28 4.67
N TYR A 60 -0.16 -15.06 4.38
CA TYR A 60 -1.09 -14.82 3.28
C TYR A 60 -0.45 -14.12 2.09
N TYR A 61 0.04 -12.90 2.29
CA TYR A 61 0.52 -12.04 1.20
C TYR A 61 1.73 -11.22 1.62
N GLY A 62 2.74 -11.13 0.75
CA GLY A 62 3.84 -10.17 0.89
C GLY A 62 3.36 -8.74 0.63
N LEU A 63 2.54 -8.57 -0.41
CA LEU A 63 1.77 -7.35 -0.67
C LEU A 63 0.28 -7.72 -0.76
N TYR A 64 -0.54 -7.10 0.08
CA TYR A 64 -1.99 -7.16 0.02
C TYR A 64 -2.53 -5.75 -0.22
N ILE A 65 -2.83 -5.44 -1.48
CA ILE A 65 -3.26 -4.12 -1.91
C ILE A 65 -4.70 -4.19 -2.37
N ASN A 66 -5.60 -3.60 -1.57
CA ASN A 66 -7.00 -3.39 -1.89
C ASN A 66 -7.34 -1.90 -1.78
N THR A 67 -7.36 -1.18 -2.90
CA THR A 67 -7.57 0.27 -2.93
C THR A 67 -8.16 0.73 -4.27
N GLU A 68 -8.86 1.87 -4.27
CA GLU A 68 -9.35 2.58 -5.46
C GLU A 68 -8.36 3.67 -5.95
N HIS A 69 -7.34 3.98 -5.15
CA HIS A 69 -6.32 4.98 -5.47
C HIS A 69 -5.31 4.45 -6.49
N ASN A 70 -4.68 5.37 -7.24
CA ASN A 70 -3.55 5.00 -8.09
C ASN A 70 -2.38 4.54 -7.21
N ILE A 71 -1.67 3.50 -7.65
CA ILE A 71 -0.52 2.96 -6.91
C ILE A 71 0.69 2.84 -7.81
N ILE A 72 1.86 3.15 -7.28
CA ILE A 72 3.16 2.83 -7.86
C ILE A 72 3.86 1.89 -6.90
N ILE A 73 4.23 0.70 -7.38
CA ILE A 73 5.07 -0.24 -6.64
C ILE A 73 6.43 -0.25 -7.33
N ASP A 74 7.45 0.27 -6.65
CA ASP A 74 8.79 0.45 -7.20
C ASP A 74 9.82 -0.32 -6.37
N SER A 75 10.71 -1.05 -7.04
CA SER A 75 11.90 -1.65 -6.44
C SER A 75 11.64 -2.50 -5.19
N CYS A 76 10.47 -3.16 -5.11
CA CYS A 76 10.11 -4.05 -4.00
C CYS A 76 10.54 -5.50 -4.27
N GLN A 77 11.03 -6.20 -3.25
CA GLN A 77 11.40 -7.61 -3.29
C GLN A 77 10.40 -8.44 -2.47
N ILE A 78 9.63 -9.29 -3.14
CA ILE A 78 8.69 -10.20 -2.51
C ILE A 78 9.17 -11.63 -2.75
N ALA A 79 9.55 -12.35 -1.70
CA ALA A 79 10.12 -13.69 -1.80
C ALA A 79 9.35 -14.69 -0.92
N ASP A 80 9.09 -15.89 -1.43
CA ASP A 80 8.36 -16.94 -0.69
C ASP A 80 7.01 -16.46 -0.12
N SER A 81 6.33 -15.58 -0.86
CA SER A 81 5.12 -14.88 -0.44
C SER A 81 4.26 -14.55 -1.67
N SER A 82 2.94 -14.57 -1.52
CA SER A 82 2.00 -14.19 -2.59
C SER A 82 1.85 -12.67 -2.72
N VAL A 83 1.50 -12.20 -3.91
CA VAL A 83 1.12 -10.78 -4.14
C VAL A 83 -0.35 -10.74 -4.55
N GLY A 84 -1.14 -9.99 -3.79
CA GLY A 84 -2.54 -9.71 -4.08
C GLY A 84 -2.73 -8.22 -4.33
N ILE A 85 -3.00 -7.84 -5.58
CA ILE A 85 -3.32 -6.46 -5.97
C ILE A 85 -4.66 -6.52 -6.68
N PHE A 86 -5.66 -5.89 -6.09
CA PHE A 86 -7.02 -5.90 -6.61
C PHE A 86 -7.78 -4.70 -6.05
N THR A 87 -8.93 -4.38 -6.63
CA THR A 87 -9.81 -3.33 -6.12
C THR A 87 -11.17 -3.96 -5.85
N ILE A 88 -11.59 -3.97 -4.59
CA ILE A 88 -12.96 -4.31 -4.21
C ILE A 88 -13.66 -3.01 -3.86
N VAL A 89 -14.51 -2.54 -4.77
CA VAL A 89 -15.41 -1.42 -4.52
C VAL A 89 -16.56 -1.92 -3.65
N LEU A 90 -16.52 -1.60 -2.36
CA LEU A 90 -17.62 -1.87 -1.42
C LEU A 90 -18.60 -0.69 -1.44
N GLY A 91 -19.43 -0.61 -2.48
CA GLY A 91 -20.55 0.33 -2.56
C GLY A 91 -21.78 -0.17 -1.79
N PRO A 92 -22.73 0.68 -1.39
CA PRO A 92 -23.96 0.21 -0.77
C PRO A 92 -24.70 -0.74 -1.73
N LEU A 93 -25.26 -1.84 -1.22
CA LEU A 93 -26.47 -2.38 -1.84
C LEU A 93 -27.49 -1.23 -1.80
N CYS A 94 -28.06 -0.88 -2.95
CA CYS A 94 -29.03 0.21 -3.11
C CYS A 94 -29.92 0.40 -1.86
N ASN A 95 -29.99 1.62 -1.33
CA ASN A 95 -31.11 2.16 -0.56
C ASN A 95 -31.14 3.68 -0.73
#